data_AF-A0A6P0ZQ11-F1
#
_entry.id   AF-A0A6P0ZQ11-F1
#
_cell.length_a   1.000
_cell.length_b   1.000
_cell.length_c   1.000
_cell.angle_alpha   90.00
_cell.angle_beta   90.00
_cell.angle_gamma   90.00
#
_symmetry.space_group_name_H-M   'P 1'
#
loop_
_entity.id
_entity.type
_entity.pdbx_description
1 polymer ?
#
loop_
_entity_poly.entity_id
_entity_poly.type
_entity_poly.pdbx_seq_one_letter_code
_entity_poly.pdbx_strand_id
1 'polypeptide(L)'
;MVVSQKTKRKHPLEEYIKRLQTGSALLSDSPENLMEVVGILHSYGIVLDAYSRNLIYTADHQFLVFFPFFKYFNGDISFSKLLRHWWHDRINFEYAEYCMRSMLWHGGGGLDTHLDTDEFEQRCAEAIQAKFKSNPLMLGMNKLFPEFLPEQVRMLAYTSGLGQFWRVMSDIFMSLSQGYDEGEIKSIPQVVDHIKAGLVAAANKPITYAPQIGAQRYEIIPESVGLTFLSDTGVPYVEAIFFRGTPFLGTVSLNAQAYQISPDQTRFTYGALYADPLPIGGAGIPPTLLMQDMRHYLPKYLSDFFMRSHRGEIDLRVKICQTFQKSMFCVTTAAILGLAPHPMDTTDPAELEENRAYLEYWMDRLIPSRLRAANGQMTNA
;
A
#
# COMPACT_ATOMS: atom_id res chain seq x y z
N MET A 1 0.19 48.99 -28.15
CA MET A 1 0.73 48.03 -27.17
C MET A 1 0.02 46.71 -27.36
N VAL A 2 0.65 45.77 -28.05
CA VAL A 2 0.12 44.42 -28.20
C VAL A 2 0.49 43.67 -26.91
N VAL A 3 -0.49 43.45 -26.04
CA VAL A 3 -0.33 42.58 -24.88
C VAL A 3 -0.16 41.17 -25.43
N SER A 4 1.08 40.69 -25.42
CA SER A 4 1.41 39.30 -25.71
C SER A 4 0.65 38.42 -24.71
N GLN A 5 -0.42 37.77 -25.18
CA GLN A 5 -1.01 36.63 -24.48
C GLN A 5 0.11 35.59 -24.37
N LYS A 6 0.76 35.52 -23.20
CA LYS A 6 1.59 34.38 -22.81
C LYS A 6 0.73 33.14 -23.05
N THR A 7 1.02 32.39 -24.10
CA THR A 7 0.50 31.04 -24.29
C THR A 7 0.88 30.27 -23.03
N LYS A 8 -0.09 30.03 -22.12
CA LYS A 8 0.11 29.18 -20.94
C LYS A 8 0.70 27.87 -21.48
N ARG A 9 1.94 27.57 -21.10
CA ARG A 9 2.61 26.33 -21.51
C ARG A 9 1.77 25.19 -20.96
N LYS A 10 1.27 24.31 -21.83
CA LYS A 10 0.44 23.17 -21.42
C LYS A 10 1.24 22.26 -20.49
N HIS A 11 0.59 21.70 -19.48
CA HIS A 11 1.23 20.80 -18.53
C HIS A 11 1.80 19.57 -19.28
N PRO A 12 2.97 19.00 -18.89
CA PRO A 12 3.54 17.82 -19.57
C PRO A 12 2.63 16.58 -19.60
N LEU A 13 1.65 16.55 -18.70
CA LEU A 13 0.62 15.51 -18.58
C LEU A 13 -0.80 16.08 -18.79
N GLU A 14 -0.96 17.14 -19.58
CA GLU A 14 -2.25 17.79 -19.87
C GLU A 14 -3.33 16.80 -20.36
N GLU A 15 -2.93 15.77 -21.12
CA GLU A 15 -3.85 14.72 -21.58
C GLU A 15 -4.52 14.01 -20.40
N TYR A 16 -3.77 13.68 -19.35
CA TYR A 16 -4.28 12.99 -18.17
C TYR A 16 -5.16 13.90 -17.32
N ILE A 17 -4.85 15.20 -17.22
CA ILE A 17 -5.73 16.18 -16.58
C ILE A 17 -7.11 16.17 -17.24
N LYS A 18 -7.15 16.25 -18.58
CA LYS A 18 -8.41 16.23 -19.34
C LYS A 18 -9.18 14.92 -19.18
N ARG A 19 -8.48 13.78 -19.12
CA ARG A 19 -9.11 12.49 -18.83
C ARG A 19 -9.81 12.53 -17.47
N LEU A 20 -9.12 12.99 -16.42
CA LEU A 20 -9.69 13.07 -15.07
C LEU A 20 -10.87 14.04 -14.99
N GLN A 21 -10.80 15.19 -15.66
CA GLN A 21 -11.91 16.16 -15.74
C GLN A 21 -13.16 15.61 -16.44
N THR A 22 -13.01 14.60 -17.29
CA THR A 22 -14.13 13.97 -18.00
C THR A 22 -14.61 12.68 -17.32
N GLY A 23 -14.17 12.42 -16.08
CA GLY A 23 -14.51 11.21 -15.33
C GLY A 23 -13.80 9.94 -15.82
N SER A 24 -12.80 10.07 -16.71
CA SER A 24 -11.94 8.96 -17.12
C SER A 24 -10.82 8.74 -16.10
N ALA A 25 -9.95 7.75 -16.35
CA ALA A 25 -8.85 7.40 -15.46
C ALA A 25 -7.46 7.75 -15.99
N LEU A 26 -6.45 7.63 -15.12
CA LEU A 26 -5.03 7.71 -15.49
C LEU A 26 -4.63 6.60 -16.48
N LEU A 27 -5.12 5.38 -16.26
CA LEU A 27 -4.95 4.28 -17.20
C LEU A 27 -6.00 4.38 -18.32
N SER A 28 -5.60 4.16 -19.57
CA SER A 28 -6.51 4.13 -20.71
C SER A 28 -7.56 3.02 -20.58
N ASP A 29 -8.79 3.32 -20.98
CA ASP A 29 -9.87 2.34 -20.99
C ASP A 29 -9.76 1.45 -22.24
N SER A 30 -9.53 0.15 -22.04
CA SER A 30 -9.58 -0.87 -23.07
C SER A 30 -9.98 -2.22 -22.46
N PRO A 31 -10.58 -3.15 -23.24
CA PRO A 31 -10.91 -4.48 -22.75
C PRO A 31 -9.72 -5.22 -22.15
N GLU A 32 -8.52 -5.07 -22.75
CA GLU A 32 -7.29 -5.68 -22.26
C GLU A 32 -6.87 -5.09 -20.91
N ASN A 33 -6.81 -3.76 -20.80
CA ASN A 33 -6.46 -3.10 -19.55
C ASN A 33 -7.46 -3.44 -18.44
N LEU A 34 -8.75 -3.52 -18.77
CA LEU A 34 -9.79 -3.92 -17.82
C LEU A 34 -9.55 -5.34 -17.29
N MET A 35 -9.41 -6.32 -18.19
CA MET A 35 -9.14 -7.71 -17.84
C MET A 35 -7.86 -7.83 -16.99
N GLU A 36 -6.81 -7.12 -17.37
CA GLU A 36 -5.54 -7.06 -16.66
C GLU A 36 -5.70 -6.52 -15.23
N VAL A 37 -6.32 -5.34 -15.08
CA VAL A 37 -6.50 -4.67 -13.80
C VAL A 37 -7.38 -5.49 -12.87
N VAL A 38 -8.53 -5.99 -13.35
CA VAL A 38 -9.40 -6.82 -12.50
C VAL A 38 -8.69 -8.12 -12.12
N GLY A 39 -8.06 -8.79 -13.09
CA GLY A 39 -7.40 -10.07 -12.84
C GLY A 39 -6.25 -10.00 -11.86
N ILE A 40 -5.45 -8.92 -11.91
CA ILE A 40 -4.37 -8.75 -10.94
C ILE A 40 -4.89 -8.34 -9.56
N LEU A 41 -5.95 -7.54 -9.50
CA LEU A 41 -6.57 -7.16 -8.23
C LEU A 41 -7.26 -8.35 -7.55
N HIS A 42 -7.81 -9.30 -8.29
CA HIS A 42 -8.26 -10.59 -7.75
C HIS A 42 -7.12 -11.32 -7.03
N SER A 43 -6.00 -11.53 -7.74
CA SER A 43 -4.84 -12.20 -7.19
C SER A 43 -4.28 -11.45 -5.97
N TYR A 44 -4.22 -10.12 -6.06
CA TYR A 44 -3.71 -9.29 -4.99
C TYR A 44 -4.65 -9.29 -3.78
N GLY A 45 -5.97 -9.29 -3.99
CA GLY A 45 -6.98 -9.37 -2.94
C GLY A 45 -6.81 -10.61 -2.06
N ILE A 46 -6.53 -11.77 -2.67
CA ILE A 46 -6.25 -13.02 -1.93
C ILE A 46 -4.96 -12.90 -1.11
N VAL A 47 -3.89 -12.35 -1.69
CA VAL A 47 -2.61 -12.17 -0.98
C VAL A 47 -2.74 -11.15 0.15
N LEU A 48 -3.47 -10.05 -0.07
CA LEU A 48 -3.75 -9.04 0.94
C LEU A 48 -4.58 -9.59 2.10
N ASP A 49 -5.55 -10.46 1.83
CA ASP A 49 -6.29 -11.14 2.89
C ASP A 49 -5.34 -11.96 3.78
N ALA A 50 -4.44 -12.73 3.17
CA ALA A 50 -3.44 -13.50 3.92
C ALA A 50 -2.51 -12.60 4.73
N TYR A 51 -1.98 -11.53 4.12
CA TYR A 51 -1.13 -10.55 4.80
C TYR A 51 -1.84 -9.87 5.96
N SER A 52 -3.08 -9.41 5.74
CA SER A 52 -3.93 -8.78 6.77
C SER A 52 -4.10 -9.68 7.99
N ARG A 53 -4.49 -10.95 7.77
CA ARG A 53 -4.65 -11.93 8.86
C ARG A 53 -3.35 -12.14 9.63
N ASN A 54 -2.22 -12.21 8.91
CA ASN A 54 -0.93 -12.44 9.56
C ASN A 54 -0.43 -11.22 10.36
N LEU A 55 -0.57 -10.01 9.83
CA LEU A 55 -0.18 -8.79 10.54
C LEU A 55 -1.02 -8.60 11.81
N ILE A 56 -2.34 -8.75 11.72
CA ILE A 56 -3.25 -8.65 12.88
C ILE A 56 -2.89 -9.74 13.92
N TYR A 57 -2.69 -10.98 13.49
CA TYR A 57 -2.26 -12.06 14.38
C TYR A 57 -0.93 -11.74 15.05
N THR A 58 0.05 -11.23 14.30
CA THR A 58 1.38 -10.93 14.82
C THR A 58 1.33 -9.81 15.86
N ALA A 59 0.60 -8.73 15.57
CA ALA A 59 0.39 -7.65 16.52
C ALA A 59 -0.29 -8.15 17.80
N ASP A 60 -1.37 -8.93 17.67
CA ASP A 60 -2.20 -9.36 18.81
C ASP A 60 -1.54 -10.46 19.66
N HIS A 61 -0.93 -11.46 19.04
CA HIS A 61 -0.47 -12.69 19.72
C HIS A 61 1.05 -12.79 19.88
N GLN A 62 1.83 -12.00 19.12
CA GLN A 62 3.29 -11.95 19.27
C GLN A 62 3.75 -10.68 19.99
N PHE A 63 2.86 -10.03 20.75
CA PHE A 63 3.14 -8.81 21.51
C PHE A 63 4.38 -9.00 22.41
N LEU A 64 5.44 -8.26 22.10
CA LEU A 64 6.75 -8.28 22.78
C LEU A 64 7.34 -9.69 22.97
N VAL A 65 7.13 -10.58 22.00
CA VAL A 65 7.82 -11.87 21.92
C VAL A 65 9.13 -11.67 21.16
N PHE A 66 10.28 -11.74 21.84
CA PHE A 66 11.59 -11.47 21.23
C PHE A 66 12.03 -12.50 20.18
N PHE A 67 11.58 -13.74 20.31
CA PHE A 67 11.93 -14.82 19.39
C PHE A 67 10.66 -15.45 18.81
N PRO A 68 9.95 -14.74 17.91
CA PRO A 68 8.66 -15.18 17.42
C PRO A 68 8.82 -16.17 16.25
N PHE A 69 9.41 -17.35 16.52
CA PHE A 69 9.74 -18.36 15.51
C PHE A 69 8.56 -18.77 14.62
N PHE A 70 7.34 -18.69 15.15
CA PHE A 70 6.11 -19.12 14.48
C PHE A 70 5.19 -17.95 14.10
N LYS A 71 5.68 -16.70 14.01
CA LYS A 71 4.83 -15.53 13.67
C LYS A 71 4.03 -15.71 12.37
N TYR A 72 4.58 -16.43 11.40
CA TYR A 72 3.96 -16.67 10.09
C TYR A 72 2.95 -17.84 10.06
N PHE A 73 2.67 -18.45 11.21
CA PHE A 73 1.79 -19.62 11.28
C PHE A 73 0.36 -19.28 11.72
N ASN A 74 0.08 -18.05 12.16
CA ASN A 74 -1.26 -17.62 12.61
C ASN A 74 -1.87 -18.56 13.67
N GLY A 75 -1.04 -19.06 14.59
CA GLY A 75 -1.44 -19.99 15.66
C GLY A 75 -1.66 -21.43 15.21
N ASP A 76 -1.77 -21.68 13.90
CA ASP A 76 -1.92 -23.00 13.31
C ASP A 76 -0.54 -23.59 12.99
N ILE A 77 0.05 -24.27 13.97
CA ILE A 77 1.36 -24.93 13.86
C ILE A 77 1.12 -26.43 13.61
N SER A 78 1.59 -26.91 12.46
CA SER A 78 1.56 -28.34 12.12
C SER A 78 2.86 -28.74 11.41
N PHE A 79 3.23 -30.02 11.52
CA PHE A 79 4.44 -30.55 10.88
C PHE A 79 4.44 -30.34 9.36
N SER A 80 3.28 -30.55 8.70
CA SER A 80 3.12 -30.29 7.27
C SER A 80 3.39 -28.82 6.91
N LYS A 81 2.85 -27.88 7.69
CA LYS A 81 3.06 -26.45 7.45
C LYS A 81 4.50 -26.03 7.73
N LEU A 82 5.15 -26.64 8.71
CA LEU A 82 6.57 -26.40 9.00
C LEU A 82 7.47 -26.86 7.84
N LEU A 83 7.22 -28.04 7.28
CA LEU A 83 7.95 -28.52 6.10
C LEU A 83 7.74 -27.61 4.89
N ARG A 84 6.49 -27.20 4.61
CA ARG A 84 6.20 -26.22 3.56
C ARG A 84 6.93 -24.91 3.78
N HIS A 85 6.93 -24.42 5.02
CA HIS A 85 7.63 -23.20 5.41
C HIS A 85 9.14 -23.27 5.12
N TRP A 86 9.80 -24.36 5.55
CA TRP A 86 11.23 -24.58 5.29
C TRP A 86 11.55 -24.77 3.81
N TRP A 87 10.63 -25.36 3.04
CA TRP A 87 10.77 -25.52 1.60
C TRP A 87 10.38 -24.26 0.81
N HIS A 88 10.05 -23.17 1.49
CA HIS A 88 9.64 -21.91 0.88
C HIS A 88 8.35 -22.01 0.03
N ASP A 89 7.50 -23.00 0.34
CA ASP A 89 6.14 -23.16 -0.19
C ASP A 89 5.14 -22.44 0.72
N ARG A 90 5.21 -21.11 0.70
CA ARG A 90 4.46 -20.22 1.60
C ARG A 90 4.26 -18.84 0.97
N ILE A 91 3.33 -18.10 1.55
CA ILE A 91 3.20 -16.66 1.37
C ILE A 91 4.42 -15.94 1.97
N ASN A 92 4.96 -14.98 1.24
CA ASN A 92 6.11 -14.17 1.59
C ASN A 92 5.70 -12.96 2.46
N PHE A 93 5.22 -13.23 3.66
CA PHE A 93 4.84 -12.24 4.68
C PHE A 93 5.94 -11.20 4.99
N GLU A 94 7.20 -11.46 4.63
CA GLU A 94 8.29 -10.49 4.71
C GLU A 94 7.99 -9.23 3.89
N TYR A 95 7.24 -9.33 2.79
CA TYR A 95 6.81 -8.16 2.04
C TYR A 95 5.80 -7.31 2.82
N ALA A 96 4.91 -7.95 3.58
CA ALA A 96 3.99 -7.27 4.48
C ALA A 96 4.74 -6.45 5.54
N GLU A 97 5.75 -7.06 6.15
CA GLU A 97 6.62 -6.39 7.11
C GLU A 97 7.46 -5.27 6.49
N TYR A 98 7.91 -5.45 5.24
CA TYR A 98 8.59 -4.41 4.48
C TYR A 98 7.69 -3.19 4.27
N CYS A 99 6.43 -3.38 3.87
CA CYS A 99 5.48 -2.27 3.74
C CYS A 99 5.21 -1.60 5.09
N MET A 100 5.00 -2.38 6.16
CA MET A 100 4.79 -1.84 7.51
C MET A 100 5.98 -0.98 7.96
N ARG A 101 7.22 -1.48 7.80
CA ARG A 101 8.44 -0.73 8.16
C ARG A 101 8.62 0.53 7.32
N SER A 102 8.23 0.46 6.05
CA SER A 102 8.26 1.63 5.17
C SER A 102 7.29 2.71 5.65
N MET A 103 6.07 2.33 6.07
CA MET A 103 5.12 3.26 6.67
C MET A 103 5.64 3.87 7.96
N LEU A 104 6.14 3.04 8.88
CA LEU A 104 6.74 3.51 10.14
C LEU A 104 7.87 4.50 9.91
N TRP A 105 8.74 4.26 8.92
CA TRP A 105 9.89 5.12 8.64
C TRP A 105 9.52 6.44 7.97
N HIS A 106 8.52 6.44 7.09
CA HIS A 106 8.02 7.65 6.42
C HIS A 106 7.08 8.48 7.31
N GLY A 107 6.43 7.82 8.27
CA GLY A 107 5.48 8.42 9.21
C GLY A 107 4.22 8.98 8.55
N GLY A 108 3.50 9.81 9.31
CA GLY A 108 2.36 10.59 8.86
C GLY A 108 0.96 10.07 9.25
N GLY A 109 -0.02 10.97 9.15
CA GLY A 109 -1.41 10.71 9.55
C GLY A 109 -1.61 10.76 11.07
N GLY A 110 -2.85 10.51 11.51
CA GLY A 110 -3.19 10.50 12.93
C GLY A 110 -2.63 9.31 13.69
N LEU A 111 -2.38 8.17 13.02
CA LEU A 111 -1.71 7.03 13.65
C LEU A 111 -0.33 7.44 14.17
N ASP A 112 0.53 7.97 13.30
CA ASP A 112 1.87 8.40 13.69
C ASP A 112 1.84 9.46 14.80
N THR A 113 0.97 10.46 14.64
CA THR A 113 0.77 11.54 15.61
C THR A 113 0.35 11.01 16.99
N HIS A 114 -0.53 10.02 17.03
CA HIS A 114 -0.99 9.42 18.28
C HIS A 114 0.13 8.66 19.00
N LEU A 115 1.03 8.01 18.26
CA LEU A 115 2.14 7.22 18.82
C LEU A 115 3.21 8.09 19.50
N ASP A 116 3.14 9.41 19.35
CA ASP A 116 3.99 10.39 20.03
C ASP A 116 3.32 11.04 21.26
N THR A 117 2.13 10.58 21.66
CA THR A 117 1.38 11.15 22.79
C THR A 117 1.71 10.50 24.13
N ASP A 118 1.59 11.28 25.21
CA ASP A 118 1.70 10.77 26.59
C ASP A 118 0.67 9.67 26.88
N GLU A 119 -0.52 9.73 26.26
CA GLU A 119 -1.55 8.69 26.40
C GLU A 119 -1.05 7.34 25.86
N PHE A 120 -0.43 7.35 24.67
CA PHE A 120 0.15 6.14 24.10
C PHE A 120 1.29 5.59 24.97
N GLU A 121 2.16 6.46 25.48
CA GLU A 121 3.25 6.06 26.37
C GLU A 121 2.72 5.38 27.64
N GLN A 122 1.69 5.96 28.27
CA GLN A 122 1.07 5.40 29.46
C GLN A 122 0.46 4.02 29.17
N ARG A 123 -0.30 3.88 28.09
CA ARG A 123 -0.91 2.60 27.68
C ARG A 123 0.15 1.53 27.38
N CYS A 124 1.25 1.93 26.73
CA CYS A 124 2.40 1.05 26.52
C CYS A 124 3.01 0.58 27.84
N ALA A 125 3.22 1.49 28.79
CA ALA A 125 3.79 1.16 30.09
C ALA A 125 2.93 0.14 30.85
N GLU A 126 1.61 0.31 30.84
CA GLU A 126 0.65 -0.62 31.44
C GLU A 126 0.73 -2.02 30.79
N ALA A 127 0.73 -2.09 29.46
CA ALA A 127 0.82 -3.34 28.71
C ALA A 127 2.18 -4.04 28.89
N ILE A 128 3.29 -3.29 28.90
CA ILE A 128 4.65 -3.80 29.14
C ILE A 128 4.75 -4.37 30.55
N GLN A 129 4.26 -3.63 31.55
CA GLN A 129 4.25 -4.08 32.95
C GLN A 129 3.44 -5.37 33.10
N ALA A 130 2.29 -5.46 32.44
CA ALA A 130 1.48 -6.67 32.43
C ALA A 130 2.19 -7.86 31.76
N LYS A 131 2.82 -7.63 30.61
CA LYS A 131 3.54 -8.66 29.84
C LYS A 131 4.71 -9.25 30.62
N PHE A 132 5.48 -8.40 31.31
CA PHE A 132 6.70 -8.79 32.00
C PHE A 132 6.57 -8.82 33.53
N LYS A 133 5.35 -8.85 34.08
CA LYS A 133 5.10 -8.86 35.54
C LYS A 133 5.87 -9.93 36.30
N SER A 134 6.14 -11.07 35.67
CA SER A 134 6.89 -12.20 36.24
C SER A 134 8.34 -12.30 35.73
N ASN A 135 8.83 -11.30 34.99
CA ASN A 135 10.16 -11.25 34.40
C ASN A 135 10.92 -9.99 34.90
N PRO A 136 11.54 -10.04 36.09
CA PRO A 136 12.19 -8.88 36.69
C PRO A 136 13.41 -8.39 35.89
N LEU A 137 14.08 -9.28 35.14
CA LEU A 137 15.16 -8.91 34.24
C LEU A 137 14.66 -7.94 33.16
N MET A 138 13.54 -8.28 32.51
CA MET A 138 12.97 -7.43 31.46
C MET A 138 12.43 -6.11 32.00
N LEU A 139 11.84 -6.10 33.19
CA LEU A 139 11.44 -4.85 33.84
C LEU A 139 12.64 -3.98 34.20
N GLY A 140 13.76 -4.59 34.65
CA GLY A 140 15.02 -3.90 34.86
C GLY A 140 15.60 -3.31 33.58
N MET A 141 15.59 -4.08 32.48
CA MET A 141 16.01 -3.60 31.16
C MET A 141 15.13 -2.44 30.67
N ASN A 142 13.81 -2.53 30.84
CA ASN A 142 12.89 -1.46 30.49
C ASN A 142 13.19 -0.18 31.28
N LYS A 143 13.58 -0.29 32.56
CA LYS A 143 13.97 0.88 33.35
C LYS A 143 15.29 1.52 32.88
N LEU A 144 16.23 0.71 32.41
CA LEU A 144 17.53 1.18 31.90
C LEU A 144 17.43 1.76 30.48
N PHE A 145 16.55 1.20 29.66
CA PHE A 145 16.32 1.57 28.27
C PHE A 145 14.82 1.83 28.03
N PRO A 146 14.27 2.93 28.59
CA PRO A 146 12.83 3.19 28.62
C PRO A 146 12.19 3.30 27.24
N GLU A 147 12.95 3.66 26.21
CA GLU A 147 12.45 3.82 24.84
C GLU A 147 12.41 2.50 24.05
N PHE A 148 13.16 1.47 24.47
CA PHE A 148 13.33 0.26 23.66
C PHE A 148 12.02 -0.53 23.47
N LEU A 149 11.28 -0.79 24.55
CA LEU A 149 10.03 -1.55 24.46
C LEU A 149 8.87 -0.73 23.87
N PRO A 150 8.65 0.55 24.24
CA PRO A 150 7.68 1.40 23.56
C PRO A 150 7.88 1.46 22.04
N GLU A 151 9.13 1.51 21.57
CA GLU A 151 9.39 1.50 20.13
C GLU A 151 9.03 0.16 19.45
N GLN A 152 9.16 -0.96 20.16
CA GLN A 152 8.60 -2.23 19.67
C GLN A 152 7.06 -2.20 19.65
N VAL A 153 6.42 -1.54 20.62
CA VAL A 153 4.96 -1.37 20.62
C VAL A 153 4.52 -0.46 19.48
N ARG A 154 5.25 0.60 19.16
CA ARG A 154 5.05 1.46 17.98
C ARG A 154 5.04 0.64 16.69
N MET A 155 6.03 -0.25 16.52
CA MET A 155 6.09 -1.16 15.38
C MET A 155 4.87 -2.10 15.31
N LEU A 156 4.41 -2.62 16.45
CA LEU A 156 3.23 -3.48 16.50
C LEU A 156 1.92 -2.72 16.25
N ALA A 157 1.84 -1.44 16.63
CA ALA A 157 0.73 -0.56 16.30
C ALA A 157 0.62 -0.33 14.78
N TYR A 158 1.74 -0.02 14.11
CA TYR A 158 1.80 0.04 12.65
C TYR A 158 1.48 -1.30 11.98
N THR A 159 1.93 -2.41 12.57
CA THR A 159 1.60 -3.78 12.11
C THR A 159 0.09 -4.00 12.15
N SER A 160 -0.57 -3.66 13.28
CA SER A 160 -2.03 -3.77 13.42
C SER A 160 -2.78 -2.85 12.46
N GLY A 161 -2.37 -1.58 12.36
CA GLY A 161 -2.99 -0.58 11.49
C GLY A 161 -2.93 -0.98 10.01
N LEU A 162 -1.77 -1.42 9.52
CA LEU A 162 -1.63 -1.92 8.15
C LEU A 162 -2.47 -3.18 7.92
N GLY A 163 -2.51 -4.10 8.89
CA GLY A 163 -3.35 -5.30 8.81
C GLY A 163 -4.84 -4.98 8.67
N GLN A 164 -5.33 -3.98 9.42
CA GLN A 164 -6.71 -3.48 9.33
C GLN A 164 -6.98 -2.76 8.01
N PHE A 165 -6.04 -1.93 7.53
CA PHE A 165 -6.15 -1.29 6.22
C PHE A 165 -6.29 -2.32 5.09
N TRP A 166 -5.43 -3.34 5.05
CA TRP A 166 -5.46 -4.37 4.02
C TRP A 166 -6.67 -5.30 4.08
N ARG A 167 -7.33 -5.43 5.24
CA ARG A 167 -8.62 -6.13 5.34
C ARG A 167 -9.64 -5.47 4.42
N VAL A 168 -9.80 -4.15 4.54
CA VAL A 168 -10.74 -3.38 3.74
C VAL A 168 -10.37 -3.43 2.26
N MET A 169 -9.10 -3.24 1.93
CA MET A 169 -8.65 -3.25 0.53
C MET A 169 -8.86 -4.61 -0.13
N SER A 170 -8.62 -5.71 0.60
CA SER A 170 -8.91 -7.07 0.11
C SER A 170 -10.38 -7.22 -0.26
N ASP A 171 -11.30 -6.83 0.62
CA ASP A 171 -12.75 -6.93 0.37
C ASP A 171 -13.19 -6.09 -0.85
N ILE A 172 -12.63 -4.89 -1.01
CA ILE A 172 -12.89 -4.03 -2.18
C ILE A 172 -12.44 -4.72 -3.48
N PHE A 173 -11.23 -5.31 -3.49
CA PHE A 173 -10.71 -5.97 -4.68
C PHE A 173 -11.42 -7.28 -5.01
N MET A 174 -11.82 -8.04 -3.99
CA MET A 174 -12.58 -9.28 -4.21
C MET A 174 -13.99 -9.00 -4.75
N SER A 175 -14.68 -8.00 -4.21
CA SER A 175 -15.99 -7.57 -4.74
C SER A 175 -15.90 -6.99 -6.16
N LEU A 176 -14.83 -6.26 -6.47
CA LEU A 176 -14.55 -5.77 -7.83
C LEU A 176 -14.41 -6.94 -8.82
N SER A 177 -13.63 -7.96 -8.45
CA SER A 177 -13.45 -9.16 -9.27
C SER A 177 -14.77 -9.88 -9.50
N GLN A 178 -15.59 -10.01 -8.46
CA GLN A 178 -16.91 -10.63 -8.59
C GLN A 178 -17.81 -9.84 -9.55
N GLY A 179 -17.88 -8.52 -9.40
CA GLY A 179 -18.68 -7.67 -10.29
C GLY A 179 -18.22 -7.72 -11.75
N TYR A 180 -16.94 -7.96 -12.02
CA TYR A 180 -16.46 -8.22 -13.38
C TYR A 180 -16.92 -9.58 -13.92
N ASP A 181 -16.82 -10.64 -13.11
CA ASP A 181 -17.25 -12.00 -13.50
C ASP A 181 -18.77 -12.07 -13.74
N GLU A 182 -19.55 -11.26 -13.02
CA GLU A 182 -21.00 -11.10 -13.18
C GLU A 182 -21.37 -10.17 -14.36
N GLY A 183 -20.38 -9.51 -14.97
CA GLY A 183 -20.57 -8.62 -16.11
C GLY A 183 -21.12 -7.23 -15.74
N GLU A 184 -21.01 -6.82 -14.48
CA GLU A 184 -21.38 -5.48 -13.99
C GLU A 184 -20.28 -4.45 -14.28
N ILE A 185 -19.01 -4.85 -14.10
CA ILE A 185 -17.82 -4.03 -14.36
C ILE A 185 -17.35 -4.25 -15.81
N LYS A 186 -17.43 -3.22 -16.63
CA LYS A 186 -17.20 -3.25 -18.09
C LYS A 186 -16.19 -2.23 -18.60
N SER A 187 -15.66 -1.36 -17.74
CA SER A 187 -14.70 -0.33 -18.12
C SER A 187 -13.78 0.07 -16.96
N ILE A 188 -12.62 0.67 -17.28
CA ILE A 188 -11.69 1.20 -16.29
C ILE A 188 -12.32 2.31 -15.42
N PRO A 189 -13.13 3.25 -15.94
CA PRO A 189 -13.89 4.18 -15.09
C PRO A 189 -14.75 3.47 -14.03
N GLN A 190 -15.44 2.37 -14.38
CA GLN A 190 -16.22 1.60 -13.41
C GLN A 190 -15.34 0.91 -12.35
N VAL A 191 -14.14 0.46 -12.71
CA VAL A 191 -13.14 -0.03 -11.73
C VAL A 191 -12.80 1.07 -10.73
N VAL A 192 -12.51 2.28 -11.22
CA VAL A 192 -12.16 3.44 -10.39
C VAL A 192 -13.31 3.82 -9.47
N ASP A 193 -14.54 3.87 -9.99
CA ASP A 193 -15.74 4.20 -9.21
C ASP A 193 -16.02 3.17 -8.12
N HIS A 194 -15.85 1.88 -8.41
CA HIS A 194 -15.99 0.80 -7.42
C HIS A 194 -14.99 0.96 -6.28
N ILE A 195 -13.72 1.20 -6.60
CA ILE A 195 -12.67 1.41 -5.59
C ILE A 195 -12.96 2.68 -4.78
N LYS A 196 -13.33 3.78 -5.44
CA LYS A 196 -13.68 5.05 -4.78
C LYS A 196 -14.85 4.85 -3.81
N ALA A 197 -15.92 4.20 -4.26
CA ALA A 197 -17.09 3.91 -3.43
C ALA A 197 -16.72 3.04 -2.22
N GLY A 198 -15.90 2.01 -2.40
CA GLY A 198 -15.40 1.17 -1.32
C GLY A 198 -14.57 1.95 -0.28
N LEU A 199 -13.67 2.83 -0.74
CA LEU A 199 -12.88 3.69 0.13
C LEU A 199 -13.76 4.65 0.94
N VAL A 200 -14.75 5.29 0.30
CA VAL A 200 -15.70 6.20 0.96
C VAL A 200 -16.56 5.45 1.97
N ALA A 201 -17.09 4.29 1.61
CA ALA A 201 -17.92 3.47 2.51
C ALA A 201 -17.15 2.99 3.75
N ALA A 202 -15.83 2.78 3.61
CA ALA A 202 -14.97 2.37 4.70
C ALA A 202 -14.31 3.55 5.43
N ALA A 203 -14.48 4.80 4.99
CA ALA A 203 -13.64 5.92 5.39
C ALA A 203 -13.55 6.10 6.92
N ASN A 204 -14.70 5.99 7.59
CA ASN A 204 -14.84 6.18 9.03
C ASN A 204 -14.72 4.89 9.85
N LYS A 205 -14.31 3.76 9.25
CA LYS A 205 -14.08 2.53 10.02
C LYS A 205 -12.98 2.79 11.05
N PRO A 206 -13.19 2.47 12.34
CA PRO A 206 -12.21 2.78 13.38
C PRO A 206 -10.97 1.91 13.23
N ILE A 207 -9.81 2.50 13.53
CA ILE A 207 -8.53 1.79 13.66
C ILE A 207 -8.22 1.66 15.14
N THR A 208 -8.20 0.44 15.65
CA THR A 208 -7.99 0.15 17.07
C THR A 208 -6.93 -0.92 17.27
N TYR A 209 -6.32 -0.96 18.45
CA TYR A 209 -5.32 -1.98 18.75
C TYR A 209 -5.30 -2.30 20.24
N ALA A 210 -5.58 -3.56 20.57
CA ALA A 210 -5.56 -4.03 21.94
C ALA A 210 -4.98 -5.45 22.02
N PRO A 211 -3.67 -5.65 22.14
CA PRO A 211 -3.04 -6.97 22.16
C PRO A 211 -3.52 -7.85 23.31
N GLN A 212 -3.56 -9.16 23.07
CA GLN A 212 -3.87 -10.17 24.08
C GLN A 212 -2.64 -10.46 24.96
N ILE A 213 -2.76 -10.17 26.27
CA ILE A 213 -1.73 -10.44 27.27
C ILE A 213 -2.31 -11.33 28.37
N GLY A 214 -2.01 -12.63 28.32
CA GLY A 214 -2.65 -13.62 29.19
C GLY A 214 -4.14 -13.74 28.86
N ALA A 215 -5.01 -13.53 29.84
CA ALA A 215 -6.46 -13.58 29.68
C ALA A 215 -7.10 -12.20 29.41
N GLN A 216 -6.31 -11.11 29.39
CA GLN A 216 -6.80 -9.74 29.28
C GLN A 216 -6.32 -9.09 27.97
N ARG A 217 -7.11 -8.14 27.46
CA ARG A 217 -6.72 -7.26 26.35
C ARG A 217 -6.34 -5.90 26.91
N TYR A 218 -5.26 -5.33 26.40
CA TYR A 218 -4.74 -4.03 26.83
C TYR A 218 -4.88 -3.04 25.70
N GLU A 219 -5.69 -2.01 25.84
CA GLU A 219 -5.92 -1.02 24.78
C GLU A 219 -4.71 -0.10 24.60
N ILE A 220 -3.99 -0.31 23.50
CA ILE A 220 -2.88 0.54 23.05
C ILE A 220 -3.40 1.70 22.21
N ILE A 221 -4.36 1.41 21.31
CA ILE A 221 -5.11 2.40 20.54
C ILE A 221 -6.59 2.12 20.77
N PRO A 222 -7.25 2.81 21.71
CA PRO A 222 -8.68 2.66 21.95
C PRO A 222 -9.50 3.39 20.87
N GLU A 223 -10.78 3.04 20.76
CA GLU A 223 -11.71 3.71 19.84
C GLU A 223 -11.90 5.20 20.16
N SER A 224 -11.72 5.60 21.42
CA SER A 224 -11.84 7.00 21.88
C SER A 224 -10.80 7.96 21.28
N VAL A 225 -9.69 7.46 20.72
CA VAL A 225 -8.71 8.28 19.99
C VAL A 225 -9.31 8.77 18.67
N GLY A 226 -10.28 8.04 18.10
CA GLY A 226 -10.98 8.45 16.88
C GLY A 226 -10.17 8.26 15.60
N LEU A 227 -9.15 7.39 15.59
CA LEU A 227 -8.44 7.04 14.35
C LEU A 227 -9.36 6.30 13.38
N THR A 228 -9.29 6.67 12.11
CA THR A 228 -10.12 6.10 11.04
C THR A 228 -9.30 5.51 9.90
N PHE A 229 -9.93 4.60 9.17
CA PHE A 229 -9.34 3.88 8.05
C PHE A 229 -8.71 4.82 7.02
N LEU A 230 -9.45 5.82 6.51
CA LEU A 230 -8.99 6.59 5.36
C LEU A 230 -7.92 7.63 5.74
N SER A 231 -8.19 8.49 6.73
CA SER A 231 -7.28 9.58 7.10
C SER A 231 -5.99 9.07 7.75
N ASP A 232 -6.09 8.03 8.58
CA ASP A 232 -4.99 7.67 9.49
C ASP A 232 -4.19 6.46 9.04
N THR A 233 -4.71 5.68 8.08
CA THR A 233 -3.96 4.55 7.51
C THR A 233 -3.94 4.56 5.98
N GLY A 234 -5.05 4.90 5.32
CA GLY A 234 -5.16 4.88 3.86
C GLY A 234 -4.31 5.94 3.16
N VAL A 235 -4.49 7.21 3.51
CA VAL A 235 -3.71 8.31 2.92
C VAL A 235 -2.20 8.15 3.21
N PRO A 236 -1.76 7.89 4.46
CA PRO A 236 -0.34 7.61 4.75
C PRO A 236 0.21 6.41 3.99
N TYR A 237 -0.58 5.34 3.81
CA TYR A 237 -0.16 4.16 3.04
C TYR A 237 0.12 4.51 1.57
N VAL A 238 -0.75 5.27 0.93
CA VAL A 238 -0.55 5.71 -0.47
C VAL A 238 0.75 6.52 -0.58
N GLU A 239 0.96 7.47 0.33
CA GLU A 239 2.17 8.28 0.34
C GLU A 239 3.44 7.42 0.52
N ALA A 240 3.45 6.54 1.52
CA ALA A 240 4.62 5.73 1.86
C ALA A 240 4.92 4.63 0.85
N ILE A 241 3.90 3.96 0.29
CA ILE A 241 4.08 2.75 -0.53
C ILE A 241 3.93 3.01 -2.02
N PHE A 242 3.02 3.89 -2.44
CA PHE A 242 2.78 4.12 -3.87
C PHE A 242 3.72 5.18 -4.42
N PHE A 243 3.98 6.22 -3.63
CA PHE A 243 4.86 7.33 -4.01
C PHE A 243 6.30 7.11 -3.58
N ARG A 244 6.56 7.13 -2.27
CA ARG A 244 7.94 7.18 -1.77
C ARG A 244 8.66 5.85 -1.91
N GLY A 245 8.10 4.78 -1.34
CA GLY A 245 8.77 3.49 -1.22
C GLY A 245 10.10 3.58 -0.46
N THR A 246 10.90 2.51 -0.49
CA THR A 246 12.30 2.58 -0.05
C THR A 246 13.22 2.39 -1.26
N PRO A 247 14.44 2.93 -1.23
CA PRO A 247 15.41 2.70 -2.29
C PRO A 247 15.72 1.20 -2.38
N PHE A 248 15.66 0.62 -3.58
CA PHE A 248 15.94 -0.81 -3.75
C PHE A 248 17.44 -1.02 -3.84
N LEU A 249 17.97 -1.85 -2.94
CA LEU A 249 19.41 -2.16 -2.85
C LEU A 249 19.97 -2.77 -4.15
N GLY A 250 19.11 -3.39 -4.96
CA GLY A 250 19.48 -3.93 -6.27
C GLY A 250 19.52 -2.90 -7.40
N THR A 251 19.02 -1.67 -7.21
CA THR A 251 18.93 -0.66 -8.29
C THR A 251 19.66 0.65 -7.98
N VAL A 252 19.93 0.93 -6.71
CA VAL A 252 20.63 2.16 -6.29
C VAL A 252 21.71 1.89 -5.26
N SER A 253 22.70 2.76 -5.22
CA SER A 253 23.79 2.75 -4.26
C SER A 253 23.46 3.60 -3.04
N LEU A 254 23.65 3.02 -1.85
CA LEU A 254 23.62 3.75 -0.56
C LEU A 254 24.90 4.55 -0.30
N ASN A 255 25.86 4.57 -1.23
CA ASN A 255 27.06 5.39 -1.10
C ASN A 255 26.66 6.87 -1.06
N ALA A 256 26.86 7.52 0.10
CA ALA A 256 26.53 8.93 0.32
C ALA A 256 27.25 9.87 -0.67
N GLN A 257 28.43 9.47 -1.20
CA GLN A 257 29.16 10.27 -2.19
C GLN A 257 28.56 10.20 -3.60
N ALA A 258 27.76 9.16 -3.88
CA ALA A 258 27.17 8.96 -5.21
C ALA A 258 25.88 9.77 -5.43
N TYR A 259 25.28 10.31 -4.35
CA TYR A 259 24.05 11.12 -4.38
C TYR A 259 22.89 10.50 -5.18
N GLN A 260 22.81 9.16 -5.22
CA GLN A 260 21.73 8.44 -5.95
C GLN A 260 20.41 8.40 -5.17
N ILE A 261 20.46 8.63 -3.86
CA ILE A 261 19.31 8.68 -2.96
C ILE A 261 19.25 10.08 -2.39
N SER A 262 18.07 10.70 -2.46
CA SER A 262 17.88 12.02 -1.88
C SER A 262 18.05 11.95 -0.36
N PRO A 263 18.66 12.95 0.30
CA PRO A 263 18.59 13.06 1.75
C PRO A 263 17.18 13.44 2.24
N ASP A 264 16.35 13.98 1.35
CA ASP A 264 14.98 14.40 1.64
C ASP A 264 14.00 13.29 1.23
N GLN A 265 13.36 12.67 2.22
CA GLN A 265 12.41 11.57 2.03
C GLN A 265 11.21 11.97 1.16
N THR A 266 10.81 13.24 1.16
CA THR A 266 9.65 13.71 0.39
C THR A 266 9.88 13.63 -1.12
N ARG A 267 11.14 13.51 -1.54
CA ARG A 267 11.56 13.39 -2.94
C ARG A 267 11.72 11.95 -3.41
N PHE A 268 11.38 10.97 -2.57
CA PHE A 268 11.55 9.56 -2.92
C PHE A 268 10.53 9.15 -3.99
N THR A 269 11.03 8.41 -4.98
CA THR A 269 10.25 7.92 -6.14
C THR A 269 10.56 6.45 -6.38
N TYR A 270 10.49 5.65 -5.32
CA TYR A 270 10.74 4.20 -5.35
C TYR A 270 9.46 3.39 -5.13
N GLY A 271 8.32 4.05 -4.91
CA GLY A 271 7.04 3.40 -4.69
C GLY A 271 6.47 2.70 -5.93
N ALA A 272 5.33 2.03 -5.76
CA ALA A 272 4.71 1.19 -6.79
C ALA A 272 4.45 1.92 -8.13
N LEU A 273 4.20 3.24 -8.11
CA LEU A 273 3.95 4.03 -9.32
C LEU A 273 5.21 4.39 -10.11
N TYR A 274 6.39 4.24 -9.49
CA TYR A 274 7.68 4.70 -10.04
C TYR A 274 8.65 3.53 -10.32
N ALA A 275 8.53 2.46 -9.53
CA ALA A 275 9.38 1.29 -9.61
C ALA A 275 9.50 0.73 -11.05
N ASP A 276 10.73 0.36 -11.42
CA ASP A 276 10.97 -0.37 -12.66
C ASP A 276 10.51 -1.83 -12.51
N PRO A 277 9.61 -2.33 -13.37
CA PRO A 277 9.19 -3.73 -13.31
C PRO A 277 10.22 -4.72 -13.86
N LEU A 278 11.20 -4.29 -14.67
CA LEU A 278 12.14 -5.19 -15.34
C LEU A 278 13.07 -5.95 -14.38
N PRO A 279 13.59 -5.36 -13.30
CA PRO A 279 14.46 -6.07 -12.34
C PRO A 279 13.75 -7.09 -11.46
N ILE A 280 12.42 -7.24 -11.56
CA ILE A 280 11.66 -8.17 -10.73
C ILE A 280 12.16 -9.60 -10.91
N GLY A 281 12.40 -10.29 -9.79
CA GLY A 281 13.08 -11.59 -9.76
C GLY A 281 14.58 -11.51 -9.51
N GLY A 282 15.17 -10.31 -9.55
CA GLY A 282 16.56 -10.05 -9.19
C GLY A 282 16.78 -9.92 -7.68
N ALA A 283 18.03 -10.06 -7.25
CA ALA A 283 18.44 -9.85 -5.86
C ALA A 283 18.30 -8.37 -5.45
N GLY A 284 17.87 -8.11 -4.21
CA GLY A 284 17.74 -6.76 -3.69
C GLY A 284 16.52 -5.98 -4.21
N ILE A 285 15.51 -6.66 -4.77
CA ILE A 285 14.27 -6.07 -5.30
C ILE A 285 13.05 -6.55 -4.47
N PRO A 286 12.64 -5.81 -3.43
CA PRO A 286 11.59 -6.24 -2.49
C PRO A 286 10.24 -6.63 -3.12
N PRO A 287 9.70 -5.90 -4.12
CA PRO A 287 8.41 -6.25 -4.73
C PRO A 287 8.37 -7.65 -5.36
N THR A 288 9.53 -8.27 -5.63
CA THR A 288 9.62 -9.65 -6.11
C THR A 288 8.83 -10.61 -5.24
N LEU A 289 8.82 -10.42 -3.91
CA LEU A 289 8.09 -11.27 -2.96
C LEU A 289 6.57 -11.22 -3.22
N LEU A 290 6.02 -10.03 -3.44
CA LEU A 290 4.60 -9.87 -3.78
C LEU A 290 4.28 -10.47 -5.15
N MET A 291 5.09 -10.20 -6.18
CA MET A 291 4.85 -10.75 -7.52
C MET A 291 4.93 -12.28 -7.52
N GLN A 292 5.80 -12.82 -6.67
CA GLN A 292 5.97 -14.24 -6.44
C GLN A 292 4.75 -14.85 -5.75
N ASP A 293 4.15 -14.19 -4.77
CA ASP A 293 2.90 -14.65 -4.14
C ASP A 293 1.71 -14.57 -5.09
N MET A 294 1.54 -13.45 -5.82
CA MET A 294 0.44 -13.26 -6.75
C MET A 294 0.43 -14.28 -7.90
N ARG A 295 1.60 -14.78 -8.32
CA ARG A 295 1.67 -15.79 -9.40
C ARG A 295 0.80 -17.03 -9.12
N HIS A 296 0.57 -17.36 -7.84
CA HIS A 296 -0.17 -18.55 -7.42
C HIS A 296 -1.69 -18.38 -7.48
N TYR A 297 -2.17 -17.14 -7.59
CA TYR A 297 -3.60 -16.79 -7.50
C TYR A 297 -4.09 -16.01 -8.72
N LEU A 298 -3.40 -16.16 -9.85
CA LEU A 298 -3.85 -15.56 -11.11
C LEU A 298 -5.13 -16.26 -11.60
N PRO A 299 -6.19 -15.50 -11.94
CA PRO A 299 -7.36 -16.08 -12.57
C PRO A 299 -7.00 -16.63 -13.96
N LYS A 300 -7.73 -17.67 -14.39
CA LYS A 300 -7.39 -18.43 -15.61
C LYS A 300 -7.25 -17.53 -16.84
N TYR A 301 -8.14 -16.56 -17.03
CA TYR A 301 -8.10 -15.66 -18.19
C TYR A 301 -6.82 -14.82 -18.24
N LEU A 302 -6.30 -14.38 -17.08
CA LEU A 302 -5.08 -13.57 -17.01
C LEU A 302 -3.83 -14.45 -17.18
N SER A 303 -3.85 -15.65 -16.59
CA SER A 303 -2.81 -16.66 -16.83
C SER A 303 -2.71 -17.01 -18.32
N ASP A 304 -3.82 -17.35 -18.97
CA ASP A 304 -3.89 -17.64 -20.40
C ASP A 304 -3.39 -16.47 -21.25
N PHE A 305 -3.72 -15.23 -20.87
CA PHE A 305 -3.23 -14.02 -21.55
C PHE A 305 -1.70 -13.90 -21.46
N PHE A 306 -1.12 -14.05 -20.28
CA PHE A 306 0.34 -14.00 -20.11
C PHE A 306 1.06 -15.12 -20.88
N MET A 307 0.45 -16.30 -20.98
CA MET A 307 1.02 -17.44 -21.70
C MET A 307 1.09 -17.25 -23.22
N ARG A 308 0.30 -16.34 -23.79
CA ARG A 308 0.35 -16.03 -25.25
C ARG A 308 1.57 -15.21 -25.66
N SER A 309 2.24 -14.58 -24.71
CA SER A 309 3.43 -13.77 -24.98
C SER A 309 4.67 -14.63 -25.31
N HIS A 310 5.65 -14.05 -26.00
CA HIS A 310 6.84 -14.76 -26.50
C HIS A 310 7.67 -15.48 -25.42
N ARG A 311 7.63 -15.03 -24.18
CA ARG A 311 8.44 -15.57 -23.06
C ARG A 311 7.65 -16.48 -22.11
N GLY A 312 6.35 -16.67 -22.34
CA GLY A 312 5.51 -17.57 -21.53
C GLY A 312 5.64 -17.30 -20.03
N GLU A 313 6.03 -18.31 -19.25
CA GLU A 313 6.20 -18.19 -17.80
C GLU A 313 7.53 -17.56 -17.35
N ILE A 314 8.52 -17.46 -18.24
CA ILE A 314 9.91 -17.08 -17.88
C ILE A 314 9.96 -15.69 -17.22
N ASP A 315 9.19 -14.75 -17.76
CA ASP A 315 9.06 -13.37 -17.29
C ASP A 315 7.72 -13.11 -16.60
N LEU A 316 7.04 -14.15 -16.10
CA LEU A 316 5.71 -14.03 -15.49
C LEU A 316 5.67 -12.99 -14.38
N ARG A 317 6.67 -12.97 -13.48
CA ARG A 317 6.71 -11.96 -12.39
C ARG A 317 6.85 -10.53 -12.90
N VAL A 318 7.53 -10.31 -14.02
CA VAL A 318 7.65 -8.99 -14.65
C VAL A 318 6.29 -8.55 -15.18
N LYS A 319 5.55 -9.45 -15.85
CA LYS A 319 4.20 -9.16 -16.35
C LYS A 319 3.23 -8.88 -15.21
N ILE A 320 3.24 -9.72 -14.17
CA ILE A 320 2.49 -9.50 -12.93
C ILE A 320 2.79 -8.10 -12.38
N CYS A 321 4.05 -7.68 -12.34
CA CYS A 321 4.43 -6.35 -11.84
C CYS A 321 3.91 -5.21 -12.72
N GLN A 322 3.98 -5.35 -14.05
CA GLN A 322 3.47 -4.35 -14.99
C GLN A 322 1.95 -4.20 -14.87
N THR A 323 1.22 -5.32 -14.85
CA THR A 323 -0.23 -5.35 -14.68
C THR A 323 -0.63 -4.84 -13.29
N PHE A 324 0.11 -5.19 -12.23
CA PHE A 324 -0.07 -4.63 -10.89
C PHE A 324 0.10 -3.11 -10.91
N GLN A 325 1.15 -2.59 -11.55
CA GLN A 325 1.38 -1.15 -11.65
C GLN A 325 0.23 -0.42 -12.39
N LYS A 326 -0.35 -1.02 -13.44
CA LYS A 326 -1.57 -0.50 -14.09
C LYS A 326 -2.71 -0.37 -13.08
N SER A 327 -2.95 -1.41 -12.27
CA SER A 327 -4.00 -1.37 -11.25
C SER A 327 -3.75 -0.31 -10.18
N MET A 328 -2.49 -0.06 -9.79
CA MET A 328 -2.15 0.98 -8.84
C MET A 328 -2.47 2.38 -9.38
N PHE A 329 -2.34 2.62 -10.69
CA PHE A 329 -2.82 3.88 -11.29
C PHE A 329 -4.35 4.03 -11.22
N CYS A 330 -5.12 2.94 -11.29
CA CYS A 330 -6.57 2.98 -11.06
C CYS A 330 -6.89 3.29 -9.59
N VAL A 331 -6.22 2.65 -8.63
CA VAL A 331 -6.38 2.95 -7.19
C VAL A 331 -6.01 4.41 -6.90
N THR A 332 -4.90 4.92 -7.45
CA THR A 332 -4.50 6.33 -7.33
C THR A 332 -5.51 7.26 -7.97
N THR A 333 -6.09 6.90 -9.12
CA THR A 333 -7.18 7.66 -9.73
C THR A 333 -8.36 7.78 -8.77
N ALA A 334 -8.78 6.67 -8.15
CA ALA A 334 -9.89 6.68 -7.20
C ALA A 334 -9.62 7.60 -6.00
N ALA A 335 -8.38 7.60 -5.49
CA ALA A 335 -7.98 8.50 -4.40
C ALA A 335 -7.97 9.98 -4.84
N ILE A 336 -7.40 10.30 -6.01
CA ILE A 336 -7.38 11.68 -6.55
C ILE A 336 -8.82 12.19 -6.74
N LEU A 337 -9.70 11.38 -7.32
CA LEU A 337 -11.09 11.78 -7.54
C LEU A 337 -11.90 11.85 -6.24
N GLY A 338 -11.61 10.97 -5.27
CA GLY A 338 -12.29 10.95 -3.98
C GLY A 338 -11.87 12.09 -3.04
N LEU A 339 -10.70 12.69 -3.27
CA LEU A 339 -10.14 13.80 -2.49
C LEU A 339 -10.15 15.13 -3.26
N ALA A 340 -10.86 15.19 -4.39
CA ALA A 340 -11.02 16.43 -5.13
C ALA A 340 -11.77 17.47 -4.29
N PRO A 341 -11.39 18.76 -4.37
CA PRO A 341 -12.05 19.80 -3.59
C PRO A 341 -13.51 19.98 -3.99
N HIS A 342 -13.84 19.77 -5.27
CA HIS A 342 -15.20 19.88 -5.81
C HIS A 342 -15.54 18.72 -6.75
N PRO A 343 -16.83 18.43 -7.01
CA PRO A 343 -17.25 17.46 -8.02
C PRO A 343 -16.62 17.76 -9.39
N MET A 344 -16.16 16.73 -10.10
CA MET A 344 -15.51 16.91 -11.42
C MET A 344 -16.47 17.38 -12.51
N ASP A 345 -17.78 17.20 -12.30
CA ASP A 345 -18.86 17.63 -13.18
C ASP A 345 -19.42 19.02 -12.82
N THR A 346 -18.76 19.76 -11.92
CA THR A 346 -19.13 21.14 -11.60
C THR A 346 -19.11 22.05 -12.83
N THR A 347 -20.07 22.98 -12.87
CA THR A 347 -20.13 24.05 -13.89
C THR A 347 -19.67 25.40 -13.36
N ASP A 348 -19.36 25.52 -12.07
CA ASP A 348 -18.88 26.77 -11.48
C ASP A 348 -17.44 27.06 -11.96
N PRO A 349 -17.18 28.21 -12.62
CA PRO A 349 -15.85 28.56 -13.10
C PRO A 349 -14.76 28.60 -12.01
N ALA A 350 -15.10 28.97 -10.77
CA ALA A 350 -14.15 29.00 -9.66
C ALA A 350 -13.78 27.58 -9.21
N GLU A 351 -14.79 26.70 -9.04
CA GLU A 351 -14.57 25.30 -8.67
C GLU A 351 -13.79 24.53 -9.75
N LEU A 352 -14.02 24.85 -11.03
CA LEU A 352 -13.27 24.29 -12.15
C LEU A 352 -11.78 24.66 -12.11
N GLU A 353 -11.43 25.91 -11.75
CA GLU A 353 -10.04 26.34 -11.62
C GLU A 353 -9.37 25.72 -10.38
N GLU A 354 -10.10 25.57 -9.26
CA GLU A 354 -9.60 24.88 -8.08
C GLU A 354 -9.34 23.39 -8.35
N ASN A 355 -10.28 22.70 -8.99
CA ASN A 355 -10.08 21.31 -9.45
C ASN A 355 -8.91 21.21 -10.42
N ARG A 356 -8.74 22.17 -11.33
CA ARG A 356 -7.59 22.20 -12.24
C ARG A 356 -6.27 22.31 -11.48
N ALA A 357 -6.15 23.25 -10.55
CA ALA A 357 -4.93 23.43 -9.75
C ALA A 357 -4.61 22.17 -8.92
N TYR A 358 -5.64 21.54 -8.35
CA TYR A 358 -5.53 20.27 -7.65
C TYR A 358 -5.00 19.14 -8.55
N LEU A 359 -5.53 19.00 -9.76
CA LEU A 359 -5.08 18.00 -10.72
C LEU A 359 -3.67 18.29 -11.24
N GLU A 360 -3.32 19.55 -11.51
CA GLU A 360 -1.97 19.96 -11.90
C GLU A 360 -0.95 19.56 -10.83
N TYR A 361 -1.24 19.81 -9.55
CA TYR A 361 -0.39 19.38 -8.42
C TYR A 361 -0.16 17.85 -8.43
N TRP A 362 -1.21 17.05 -8.60
CA TRP A 362 -1.04 15.60 -8.67
C TRP A 362 -0.26 15.15 -9.91
N MET A 363 -0.48 15.80 -11.04
CA MET A 363 0.22 15.45 -12.26
C MET A 363 1.71 15.82 -12.17
N ASP A 364 2.08 16.93 -11.52
CA ASP A 364 3.47 17.28 -11.25
C ASP A 364 4.20 16.14 -10.51
N ARG A 365 3.54 15.56 -9.50
CA ARG A 365 4.08 14.42 -8.75
C ARG A 365 4.25 13.18 -9.63
N LEU A 366 3.37 12.97 -10.61
CA LEU A 366 3.39 11.81 -11.51
C LEU A 366 4.31 11.98 -12.73
N ILE A 367 4.93 13.14 -12.93
CA ILE A 367 5.87 13.36 -14.06
C ILE A 367 6.97 12.27 -14.11
N PRO A 368 7.69 11.94 -13.02
CA PRO A 368 8.73 10.91 -13.05
C PRO A 368 8.19 9.47 -12.89
N SER A 369 6.87 9.29 -12.86
CA SER A 369 6.25 7.97 -12.67
C SER A 369 6.26 7.12 -13.95
N ARG A 370 5.82 5.87 -13.82
CA ARG A 370 5.62 4.95 -14.95
C ARG A 370 4.28 5.13 -15.67
N LEU A 371 3.53 6.21 -15.42
CA LEU A 371 2.20 6.44 -15.99
C LEU A 371 2.16 6.29 -17.53
N ARG A 372 3.14 6.89 -18.21
CA ARG A 372 3.27 6.82 -19.67
C ARG A 372 3.54 5.39 -20.13
N ALA A 373 4.48 4.69 -19.47
CA ALA A 373 4.82 3.31 -19.78
C ALA A 373 3.64 2.35 -19.53
N ALA A 374 2.87 2.57 -18.46
CA ALA A 374 1.64 1.82 -18.16
C ALA A 374 0.56 1.98 -19.24
N ASN A 375 0.54 3.13 -19.94
CA ASN A 375 -0.31 3.42 -21.10
C ASN A 375 0.35 3.04 -22.45
N GLY A 376 1.47 2.30 -22.45
CA GLY A 376 2.15 1.85 -23.68
C GLY A 376 2.90 2.95 -24.43
N GLN A 377 3.08 4.14 -23.83
CA GLN A 377 3.87 5.22 -24.42
C GLN A 377 5.35 4.96 -24.15
N MET A 378 6.19 5.03 -25.19
CA MET A 378 7.64 4.96 -25.01
C MET A 378 8.10 6.14 -24.14
N THR A 379 8.63 5.84 -22.97
CA THR A 379 9.38 6.83 -22.19
C THR A 379 10.74 6.98 -22.85
N ASN A 380 11.04 8.14 -23.42
CA ASN A 380 12.42 8.49 -23.74
C ASN A 380 13.19 8.42 -22.41
N ALA A 381 14.02 7.38 -22.28
CA ALA A 381 14.95 7.24 -21.17
C ALA A 381 15.96 8.38 -21.18
#